data_AF-A0A355FM92-F1
#
_entry.id   AF-A0A355FM92-F1
#
_cell.length_a   1.000
_cell.length_b   1.000
_cell.length_c   1.000
_cell.angle_alpha   90.00
_cell.angle_beta   90.00
_cell.angle_gamma   90.00
#
_symmetry.space_group_name_H-M   'P 1'
#
loop_
_entity.id
_entity.type
_entity.pdbx_description
1 polymer ?
#
loop_
_entity_poly.entity_id
_entity_poly.type
_entity_poly.pdbx_seq_one_letter_code
_entity_poly.pdbx_strand_id
1 'polypeptide(L)'
;DKVGAILDEAKVSYVKWDMNRHIGEGYSIALKRQGEFYHRYILGLYEVLSRIFRDRPGILLESCSSGGNRFDLGMLCFSPQIWSSDNTDPIARLKIQAGLSYFYPLSSMGAHVSQSPHQQTLRATPLSTRFNVACFGCLGYELDLKHLTPEEKKEITEQIAFYKQYRRVFQYGTFSRLKAEKENKVIWQCVNQNKTMALAGLFQTLANAAEGEERLSVKGLDAGVYSVRTRPQRLHLARFGGLLKHVSPVELNPDGFLLRQANRHYSLADCVEAYQCSAAALSFGIPLPNQFTGTGYNENIRMLGDFGSNLYIIEQLNVEGENDE
;
A
#
# COMPACT_ATOMS: atom_id res chain seq x y z
N ASP A 1 24.69 -25.77 8.01
CA ASP A 1 25.66 -25.50 9.10
C ASP A 1 26.08 -24.04 9.16
N LYS A 2 26.83 -23.49 8.20
CA LYS A 2 27.31 -22.08 8.27
C LYS A 2 26.20 -21.02 8.37
N VAL A 3 25.16 -21.09 7.54
CA VAL A 3 24.03 -20.13 7.59
C VAL A 3 23.25 -20.28 8.89
N GLY A 4 22.89 -21.52 9.26
CA GLY A 4 22.15 -21.80 10.49
C GLY A 4 22.85 -21.24 11.74
N ALA A 5 24.15 -21.46 11.86
CA ALA A 5 24.94 -20.94 12.99
C ALA A 5 24.85 -19.41 13.12
N ILE A 6 24.96 -18.67 11.99
CA ILE A 6 24.83 -17.21 11.99
C ILE A 6 23.43 -16.77 12.44
N LEU A 7 22.39 -17.45 11.95
CA LEU A 7 21.01 -17.12 12.32
C LEU A 7 20.78 -17.30 13.84
N ASP A 8 21.35 -18.36 14.41
CA ASP A 8 21.21 -18.70 15.82
C ASP A 8 22.02 -17.74 16.72
N GLU A 9 23.27 -17.44 16.34
CA GLU A 9 24.14 -16.53 17.08
C GLU A 9 23.59 -15.10 17.11
N ALA A 10 23.15 -14.59 15.95
CA ALA A 10 22.63 -13.23 15.82
C ALA A 10 21.17 -13.10 16.29
N LYS A 11 20.52 -14.20 16.72
CA LYS A 11 19.12 -14.23 17.15
C LYS A 11 18.17 -13.60 16.12
N VAL A 12 18.39 -13.95 14.85
CA VAL A 12 17.62 -13.41 13.73
C VAL A 12 16.16 -13.83 13.85
N SER A 13 15.23 -12.88 13.65
CA SER A 13 13.78 -13.14 13.63
C SER A 13 13.15 -13.01 12.24
N TYR A 14 13.91 -12.51 11.26
CA TYR A 14 13.46 -12.29 9.89
C TYR A 14 14.62 -12.48 8.91
N VAL A 15 14.36 -13.18 7.80
CA VAL A 15 15.33 -13.35 6.71
C VAL A 15 14.67 -13.02 5.38
N LYS A 16 15.29 -12.11 4.61
CA LYS A 16 15.00 -11.92 3.18
C LYS A 16 15.94 -12.82 2.37
N TRP A 17 15.40 -13.85 1.72
CA TRP A 17 16.18 -14.79 0.91
C TRP A 17 16.06 -14.45 -0.58
N ASP A 18 17.14 -13.94 -1.17
CA ASP A 18 17.12 -13.37 -2.52
C ASP A 18 17.81 -14.23 -3.58
N MET A 19 17.47 -14.00 -4.85
CA MET A 19 18.05 -14.65 -6.03
C MET A 19 18.03 -13.71 -7.24
N ASN A 20 19.21 -13.16 -7.58
CA ASN A 20 19.35 -12.01 -8.46
C ASN A 20 19.90 -12.28 -9.87
N ARG A 21 19.86 -13.54 -10.33
CA ARG A 21 20.24 -13.87 -11.71
C ARG A 21 19.61 -15.16 -12.19
N HIS A 22 19.30 -15.25 -13.47
CA HIS A 22 18.90 -16.51 -14.07
C HIS A 22 20.09 -17.46 -14.25
N ILE A 23 19.78 -18.76 -14.33
CA ILE A 23 20.74 -19.79 -14.73
C ILE A 23 20.99 -19.61 -16.23
N GLY A 24 22.24 -19.33 -16.61
CA GLY A 24 22.68 -19.30 -18.01
C GLY A 24 22.99 -20.72 -18.48
N GLU A 25 24.16 -21.24 -18.06
CA GLU A 25 24.68 -22.54 -18.47
C GLU A 25 24.29 -23.64 -17.46
N GLY A 26 23.13 -24.26 -17.66
CA GLY A 26 22.63 -25.34 -16.79
C GLY A 26 23.38 -26.66 -16.98
N TYR A 27 24.34 -26.97 -16.11
CA TYR A 27 25.11 -28.22 -16.13
C TYR A 27 25.58 -28.61 -14.72
N SER A 28 25.70 -29.91 -14.45
CA SER A 28 26.32 -30.39 -13.21
C SER A 28 27.08 -31.69 -13.39
N ILE A 29 28.35 -31.73 -12.97
CA ILE A 29 29.18 -32.94 -12.97
C ILE A 29 28.63 -34.06 -12.07
N ALA A 30 27.77 -33.71 -11.11
CA ALA A 30 27.14 -34.67 -10.20
C ALA A 30 25.97 -35.43 -10.86
N LEU A 31 25.53 -35.00 -12.04
CA LEU A 31 24.39 -35.59 -12.75
C LEU A 31 24.86 -36.48 -13.90
N LYS A 32 24.39 -37.74 -13.89
CA LYS A 32 24.52 -38.63 -15.05
C LYS A 32 23.57 -38.24 -16.19
N ARG A 33 22.44 -37.61 -15.85
CA ARG A 33 21.39 -37.18 -16.80
C ARG A 33 21.18 -35.67 -16.70
N GLN A 34 21.78 -34.91 -17.63
CA GLN A 34 21.75 -33.44 -17.58
C GLN A 34 20.35 -32.84 -17.77
N GLY A 35 19.43 -33.54 -18.44
CA GLY A 35 18.03 -33.10 -18.57
C GLY A 35 17.28 -32.94 -17.24
N GLU A 36 17.80 -33.53 -16.15
CA GLU A 36 17.22 -33.41 -14.80
C GLU A 36 17.70 -32.16 -14.05
N PHE A 37 18.67 -31.40 -14.60
CA PHE A 37 19.38 -30.33 -13.91
C PHE A 37 18.45 -29.30 -13.27
N TYR A 38 17.56 -28.68 -14.07
CA TYR A 38 16.69 -27.61 -13.58
C TYR A 38 15.73 -28.07 -12.48
N HIS A 39 15.14 -29.26 -12.65
CA HIS A 39 14.25 -29.81 -11.64
C HIS A 39 15.00 -30.14 -10.35
N ARG A 40 16.16 -30.80 -10.44
CA ARG A 40 17.00 -31.11 -9.28
C ARG A 40 17.55 -29.86 -8.59
N TYR A 41 17.82 -28.79 -9.33
CA TYR A 41 18.20 -27.50 -8.75
C TYR A 41 17.09 -26.95 -7.85
N ILE A 42 15.83 -26.98 -8.31
CA ILE A 42 14.68 -26.55 -7.50
C ILE A 42 14.46 -27.46 -6.30
N LEU A 43 14.59 -28.78 -6.45
CA LEU A 43 14.54 -29.71 -5.30
C LEU A 43 15.64 -29.41 -4.28
N GLY A 44 16.85 -29.11 -4.73
CA GLY A 44 17.96 -28.73 -3.87
C GLY A 44 17.70 -27.40 -3.14
N LEU A 45 17.10 -26.41 -3.80
CA LEU A 45 16.64 -25.19 -3.14
C LEU A 45 15.64 -25.51 -2.02
N TYR A 46 14.61 -26.29 -2.30
CA TYR A 46 13.60 -26.67 -1.30
C TYR A 46 14.22 -27.44 -0.13
N GLU A 47 15.19 -28.31 -0.40
CA GLU A 47 15.94 -29.02 0.61
C GLU A 47 16.77 -28.07 1.49
N VAL A 48 17.45 -27.08 0.89
CA VAL A 48 18.21 -26.06 1.64
C VAL A 48 17.29 -25.23 2.53
N LEU A 49 16.18 -24.72 1.99
CA LEU A 49 15.21 -23.94 2.76
C LEU A 49 14.61 -24.77 3.90
N SER A 50 14.24 -26.01 3.61
CA SER A 50 13.74 -26.97 4.61
C SER A 50 14.74 -27.16 5.74
N ARG A 51 16.00 -27.49 5.43
CA ARG A 51 17.03 -27.77 6.44
C ARG A 51 17.38 -26.54 7.29
N ILE A 52 17.30 -25.34 6.73
CA ILE A 52 17.62 -24.11 7.47
C ILE A 52 16.44 -23.66 8.34
N PHE A 53 15.23 -23.63 7.79
CA PHE A 53 14.12 -22.92 8.43
C PHE A 53 13.14 -23.82 9.20
N ARG A 54 13.08 -25.14 8.94
CA ARG A 54 12.19 -26.03 9.71
C ARG A 54 12.53 -26.07 11.20
N ASP A 55 13.81 -26.06 11.53
CA ASP A 55 14.28 -26.04 12.92
C ASP A 55 14.25 -24.63 13.54
N ARG A 56 13.84 -23.62 12.76
CA ARG A 56 13.81 -22.20 13.16
C ARG A 56 12.43 -21.57 12.89
N PRO A 57 11.32 -22.14 13.41
CA PRO A 57 9.96 -21.68 13.11
C PRO A 57 9.67 -20.25 13.60
N GLY A 58 10.50 -19.70 14.49
CA GLY A 58 10.42 -18.31 14.94
C GLY A 58 10.97 -17.28 13.93
N ILE A 59 11.64 -17.73 12.86
CA ILE A 59 12.15 -16.85 11.80
C ILE A 59 11.09 -16.68 10.72
N LEU A 60 10.68 -15.43 10.48
CA LEU A 60 9.87 -15.09 9.32
C LEU A 60 10.75 -15.05 8.07
N LEU A 61 10.54 -15.99 7.14
CA LEU A 61 11.18 -15.98 5.83
C LEU A 61 10.35 -15.15 4.85
N GLU A 62 10.96 -14.15 4.23
CA GLU A 62 10.46 -13.48 3.03
C GLU A 62 11.31 -13.90 1.83
N SER A 63 10.70 -14.50 0.82
CA SER A 63 11.45 -14.85 -0.39
C SER A 63 11.51 -13.68 -1.38
N CYS A 64 12.56 -13.65 -2.19
CA CYS A 64 12.82 -12.62 -3.18
C CYS A 64 13.58 -13.23 -4.37
N SER A 65 13.35 -12.71 -5.57
CA SER A 65 14.14 -13.01 -6.75
C SER A 65 14.15 -11.79 -7.67
N SER A 66 14.98 -10.78 -7.34
CA SER A 66 14.91 -9.45 -7.93
C SER A 66 13.47 -8.92 -7.98
N GLY A 67 12.83 -8.91 -6.81
CA GLY A 67 11.38 -8.79 -6.70
C GLY A 67 10.67 -10.13 -6.81
N GLY A 68 9.58 -10.15 -7.59
CA GLY A 68 8.63 -11.25 -7.65
C GLY A 68 8.88 -12.28 -8.77
N ASN A 69 10.09 -12.44 -9.30
CA ASN A 69 10.35 -13.41 -10.39
C ASN A 69 10.20 -14.88 -9.97
N ARG A 70 10.03 -15.13 -8.67
CA ARG A 70 9.66 -16.42 -8.08
C ARG A 70 8.52 -16.27 -7.08
N PHE A 71 7.48 -15.52 -7.47
CA PHE A 71 6.25 -15.37 -6.70
C PHE A 71 5.30 -16.52 -7.04
N ASP A 72 5.50 -17.66 -6.39
CA ASP A 72 4.73 -18.89 -6.64
C ASP A 72 4.37 -19.65 -5.36
N LEU A 73 3.39 -20.55 -5.48
CA LEU A 73 2.89 -21.38 -4.37
C LEU A 73 3.97 -22.31 -3.79
N GLY A 74 4.95 -22.72 -4.60
CA GLY A 74 6.04 -23.58 -4.14
C GLY A 74 6.92 -22.86 -3.13
N MET A 75 7.23 -21.58 -3.37
CA MET A 75 7.93 -20.74 -2.40
C MET A 75 7.06 -20.40 -1.18
N LEU A 76 5.75 -20.20 -1.35
CA LEU A 76 4.83 -19.92 -0.24
C LEU A 76 4.72 -21.06 0.78
N CYS A 77 5.10 -22.30 0.43
CA CYS A 77 5.25 -23.40 1.39
C CYS A 77 6.37 -23.17 2.41
N PHE A 78 7.32 -22.26 2.14
CA PHE A 78 8.46 -21.96 3.00
C PHE A 78 8.42 -20.53 3.55
N SER A 79 7.98 -19.57 2.73
CA SER A 79 7.93 -18.15 3.08
C SER A 79 6.49 -17.65 2.99
N PRO A 80 5.82 -17.28 4.10
CA PRO A 80 4.43 -16.83 4.04
C PRO A 80 4.25 -15.50 3.28
N GLN A 81 5.35 -14.78 3.01
CA GLN A 81 5.36 -13.57 2.18
C GLN A 81 6.54 -13.54 1.21
N ILE A 82 6.35 -12.84 0.11
CA ILE A 82 7.32 -12.69 -0.99
C ILE A 82 7.43 -11.20 -1.33
N TRP A 83 8.66 -10.73 -1.54
CA TRP A 83 8.90 -9.39 -2.03
C TRP A 83 8.33 -9.25 -3.44
N SER A 84 7.26 -8.47 -3.61
CA SER A 84 6.44 -8.59 -4.82
C SER A 84 7.10 -8.01 -6.07
N SER A 85 7.95 -6.99 -5.93
CA SER A 85 8.61 -6.31 -7.04
C SER A 85 9.61 -5.29 -6.51
N ASP A 86 10.79 -5.21 -7.13
CA ASP A 86 11.78 -4.14 -6.87
C ASP A 86 11.30 -2.77 -7.36
N ASN A 87 10.31 -2.73 -8.25
CA ASN A 87 9.60 -1.49 -8.55
C ASN A 87 8.64 -1.15 -7.42
N THR A 88 8.98 -0.14 -6.62
CA THR A 88 8.23 0.35 -5.45
C THR A 88 7.41 1.62 -5.73
N ASP A 89 7.35 2.06 -6.98
CA ASP A 89 6.50 3.16 -7.41
C ASP A 89 5.02 2.80 -7.21
N PRO A 90 4.23 3.55 -6.42
CA PRO A 90 2.86 3.18 -6.09
C PRO A 90 1.99 3.03 -7.34
N ILE A 91 2.25 3.78 -8.41
CA ILE A 91 1.45 3.72 -9.63
C ILE A 91 1.76 2.45 -10.44
N ALA A 92 3.01 2.03 -10.48
CA ALA A 92 3.38 0.73 -11.03
C ALA A 92 2.84 -0.41 -10.14
N ARG A 93 2.92 -0.24 -8.81
CA ARG A 93 2.43 -1.19 -7.81
C ARG A 93 0.93 -1.40 -7.88
N LEU A 94 0.13 -0.43 -8.33
CA LEU A 94 -1.30 -0.64 -8.63
C LEU A 94 -1.49 -1.81 -9.59
N LYS A 95 -0.79 -1.81 -10.73
CA LYS A 95 -0.91 -2.90 -11.70
C LYS A 95 -0.33 -4.22 -11.17
N ILE A 96 0.82 -4.17 -10.50
CA ILE A 96 1.54 -5.36 -9.99
C ILE A 96 0.73 -6.07 -8.91
N GLN A 97 0.30 -5.35 -7.87
CA GLN A 97 -0.51 -5.92 -6.77
C GLN A 97 -1.87 -6.38 -7.28
N ALA A 98 -2.53 -5.62 -8.18
CA ALA A 98 -3.77 -6.08 -8.81
C ALA A 98 -3.56 -7.40 -9.57
N GLY A 99 -2.48 -7.53 -10.34
CA GLY A 99 -2.13 -8.77 -11.06
C GLY A 99 -1.91 -9.96 -10.12
N LEU A 100 -1.08 -9.78 -9.08
CA LEU A 100 -0.80 -10.83 -8.10
C LEU A 100 -2.07 -11.27 -7.35
N SER A 101 -2.95 -10.31 -7.04
CA SER A 101 -4.18 -10.55 -6.26
C SER A 101 -5.25 -11.39 -6.98
N TYR A 102 -5.02 -11.82 -8.22
CA TYR A 102 -5.86 -12.83 -8.87
C TYR A 102 -5.64 -14.23 -8.28
N PHE A 103 -4.43 -14.54 -7.81
CA PHE A 103 -4.07 -15.87 -7.32
C PHE A 103 -3.51 -15.87 -5.90
N TYR A 104 -2.98 -14.74 -5.43
CA TYR A 104 -2.29 -14.65 -4.15
C TYR A 104 -3.00 -13.68 -3.19
N PRO A 105 -3.11 -14.00 -1.90
CA PRO A 105 -3.68 -13.09 -0.91
C PRO A 105 -2.74 -11.91 -0.64
N LEU A 106 -3.29 -10.79 -0.14
CA LEU A 106 -2.47 -9.62 0.18
C LEU A 106 -1.42 -9.89 1.26
N SER A 107 -1.72 -10.80 2.20
CA SER A 107 -0.78 -11.24 3.25
C SER A 107 0.49 -11.88 2.72
N SER A 108 0.55 -12.28 1.44
CA SER A 108 1.77 -12.82 0.84
C SER A 108 2.58 -11.78 0.08
N MET A 109 2.13 -10.53 -0.02
CA MET A 109 2.73 -9.49 -0.86
C MET A 109 3.51 -8.47 -0.04
N GLY A 110 4.84 -8.54 -0.02
CA GLY A 110 5.68 -7.46 0.53
C GLY A 110 5.47 -6.16 -0.26
N ALA A 111 5.14 -5.06 0.45
CA ALA A 111 4.82 -3.77 -0.15
C ALA A 111 5.39 -2.62 0.71
N HIS A 112 6.43 -1.96 0.21
CA HIS A 112 7.10 -0.90 0.96
C HIS A 112 6.82 0.50 0.43
N VAL A 113 6.74 1.45 1.36
CA VAL A 113 6.85 2.88 1.08
C VAL A 113 8.32 3.21 0.84
N SER A 114 8.67 3.62 -0.38
CA SER A 114 10.04 3.99 -0.75
C SER A 114 10.23 5.50 -0.90
N GLN A 115 11.48 5.93 -1.07
CA GLN A 115 11.81 7.32 -1.40
C GLN A 115 11.20 7.75 -2.76
N SER A 116 10.86 9.03 -2.88
CA SER A 116 10.35 9.67 -4.09
C SER A 116 11.26 10.86 -4.45
N PRO A 117 11.62 11.08 -5.73
CA PRO A 117 11.26 10.29 -6.91
C PRO A 117 11.75 8.84 -6.88
N HIS A 118 11.00 7.93 -7.51
CA HIS A 118 11.30 6.49 -7.50
C HIS A 118 12.49 6.15 -8.40
N GLN A 119 13.43 5.34 -7.90
CA GLN A 119 14.67 5.02 -8.64
C GLN A 119 14.40 4.28 -9.95
N GLN A 120 13.32 3.48 -10.01
CA GLN A 120 13.01 2.59 -11.12
C GLN A 120 12.25 3.29 -12.25
N THR A 121 11.56 4.40 -11.96
CA THR A 121 10.64 5.07 -12.90
C THR A 121 10.85 6.58 -12.99
N LEU A 122 11.63 7.16 -12.08
CA LEU A 122 11.79 8.60 -11.87
C LEU A 122 10.49 9.35 -11.52
N ARG A 123 9.41 8.64 -11.21
CA ARG A 123 8.12 9.25 -10.88
C ARG A 123 8.16 9.88 -9.49
N ALA A 124 7.72 11.12 -9.37
CA ALA A 124 7.47 11.76 -8.08
C ALA A 124 6.04 11.43 -7.62
N THR A 125 5.86 10.98 -6.38
CA THR A 125 4.54 10.59 -5.85
C THR A 125 4.34 11.05 -4.40
N PRO A 126 3.11 11.43 -4.01
CA PRO A 126 2.80 11.80 -2.63
C PRO A 126 3.18 10.72 -1.61
N LEU A 127 3.62 11.12 -0.41
CA LEU A 127 3.89 10.16 0.68
C LEU A 127 2.63 9.39 1.07
N SER A 128 1.48 10.07 1.10
CA SER A 128 0.17 9.45 1.34
C SER A 128 -0.14 8.35 0.33
N THR A 129 0.04 8.58 -0.98
CA THR A 129 -0.23 7.55 -2.00
C THR A 129 0.71 6.37 -1.90
N ARG A 130 2.00 6.60 -1.65
CA ARG A 130 2.97 5.51 -1.41
C ARG A 130 2.49 4.61 -0.27
N PHE A 131 2.05 5.20 0.84
CA PHE A 131 1.49 4.47 1.97
C PHE A 131 0.16 3.78 1.65
N ASN A 132 -0.78 4.49 1.03
CA ASN A 132 -2.12 3.98 0.75
C ASN A 132 -2.08 2.74 -0.15
N VAL A 133 -1.19 2.70 -1.15
CA VAL A 133 -0.99 1.52 -2.00
C VAL A 133 -0.29 0.38 -1.22
N ALA A 134 0.70 0.71 -0.39
CA ALA A 134 1.44 -0.26 0.40
C ALA A 134 0.61 -0.91 1.52
N CYS A 135 -0.48 -0.25 1.96
CA CYS A 135 -1.45 -0.85 2.90
C CYS A 135 -2.10 -2.13 2.35
N PHE A 136 -2.26 -2.25 1.02
CA PHE A 136 -2.82 -3.44 0.38
C PHE A 136 -1.73 -4.50 0.12
N GLY A 137 -1.05 -4.89 1.20
CA GLY A 137 0.04 -5.84 1.26
C GLY A 137 0.60 -5.93 2.68
N CYS A 138 1.75 -6.58 2.84
CA CYS A 138 2.58 -6.51 4.05
C CYS A 138 3.41 -5.22 4.02
N LEU A 139 2.93 -4.20 4.77
CA LEU A 139 3.54 -2.87 4.81
C LEU A 139 4.96 -2.90 5.38
N GLY A 140 5.86 -2.17 4.73
CA GLY A 140 7.16 -1.77 5.25
C GLY A 140 7.59 -0.39 4.75
N TYR A 141 8.77 0.06 5.16
CA TYR A 141 9.37 1.32 4.73
C TYR A 141 10.80 1.07 4.24
N GLU A 142 11.12 1.60 3.07
CA GLU A 142 12.40 1.41 2.38
C GLU A 142 12.92 2.77 1.86
N LEU A 143 13.30 3.62 2.80
CA LEU A 143 13.81 4.97 2.54
C LEU A 143 14.82 5.37 3.63
N ASP A 144 15.66 6.36 3.33
CA ASP A 144 16.60 6.90 4.32
C ASP A 144 15.88 7.78 5.36
N LEU A 145 15.78 7.26 6.58
CA LEU A 145 15.13 7.94 7.70
C LEU A 145 15.91 9.17 8.20
N LYS A 146 17.20 9.30 7.87
CA LYS A 146 18.04 10.42 8.32
C LYS A 146 17.60 11.75 7.74
N HIS A 147 17.06 11.74 6.53
CA HIS A 147 16.73 12.94 5.77
C HIS A 147 15.26 13.33 5.83
N LEU A 148 14.45 12.57 6.56
CA LEU A 148 13.04 12.90 6.78
C LEU A 148 12.88 14.20 7.56
N THR A 149 12.01 15.06 7.06
CA THR A 149 11.55 16.25 7.76
C THR A 149 10.75 15.87 9.02
N PRO A 150 10.65 16.76 10.02
CA PRO A 150 9.78 16.52 11.18
C PRO A 150 8.34 16.19 10.80
N GLU A 151 7.81 16.86 9.78
CA GLU A 151 6.44 16.65 9.32
C GLU A 151 6.24 15.29 8.64
N GLU A 152 7.21 14.81 7.85
CA GLU A 152 7.18 13.45 7.28
C GLU A 152 7.32 12.38 8.37
N LYS A 153 8.17 12.59 9.38
CA LYS A 153 8.30 11.65 10.52
C LYS A 153 6.98 11.52 11.27
N LYS A 154 6.29 12.64 11.48
CA LYS A 154 4.97 12.65 12.12
C LYS A 154 3.93 11.95 11.25
N GLU A 155 3.92 12.21 9.93
CA GLU A 155 3.05 11.50 8.99
C GLU A 155 3.29 9.98 8.98
N ILE A 156 4.55 9.53 8.91
CA ILE A 156 4.93 8.11 8.93
C ILE A 156 4.53 7.45 10.26
N THR A 157 4.66 8.16 11.38
CA THR A 157 4.22 7.66 12.69
C THR A 157 2.71 7.41 12.71
N GLU A 158 1.92 8.36 12.20
CA GLU A 158 0.46 8.24 12.06
C GLU A 158 0.07 7.12 11.10
N GLN A 159 0.79 6.98 9.98
CA GLN A 159 0.63 5.89 9.01
C GLN A 159 0.87 4.51 9.64
N ILE A 160 1.96 4.33 10.39
CA ILE A 160 2.26 3.08 11.09
C ILE A 160 1.17 2.76 12.13
N ALA A 161 0.72 3.75 12.90
CA ALA A 161 -0.34 3.56 13.88
C ALA A 161 -1.66 3.12 13.21
N PHE A 162 -2.05 3.79 12.12
CA PHE A 162 -3.20 3.43 11.31
C PHE A 162 -3.10 2.01 10.76
N TYR A 163 -1.98 1.65 10.13
CA TYR A 163 -1.81 0.30 9.61
C TYR A 163 -1.86 -0.73 10.72
N LYS A 164 -1.23 -0.49 11.89
CA LYS A 164 -1.31 -1.41 13.04
C LYS A 164 -2.74 -1.61 13.55
N GLN A 165 -3.54 -0.55 13.59
CA GLN A 165 -4.95 -0.61 13.99
C GLN A 165 -5.76 -1.51 13.04
N TYR A 166 -5.53 -1.38 11.73
CA TYR A 166 -6.36 -2.02 10.70
C TYR A 166 -5.68 -3.20 9.97
N ARG A 167 -4.46 -3.60 10.36
CA ARG A 167 -3.63 -4.59 9.64
C ARG A 167 -4.32 -5.90 9.37
N ARG A 168 -5.20 -6.33 10.29
CA ARG A 168 -5.92 -7.60 10.14
C ARG A 168 -6.88 -7.56 8.95
N VAL A 169 -7.56 -6.44 8.74
CA VAL A 169 -8.45 -6.25 7.60
C VAL A 169 -7.64 -6.09 6.31
N PHE A 170 -6.55 -5.33 6.33
CA PHE A 170 -5.68 -5.18 5.15
C PHE A 170 -5.05 -6.50 4.71
N GLN A 171 -4.45 -7.26 5.63
CA GLN A 171 -3.69 -8.47 5.30
C GLN A 171 -4.59 -9.68 5.04
N TYR A 172 -5.69 -9.83 5.80
CA TYR A 172 -6.50 -11.06 5.84
C TYR A 172 -7.98 -10.84 5.51
N GLY A 173 -8.40 -9.61 5.25
CA GLY A 173 -9.76 -9.32 4.77
C GLY A 173 -9.98 -9.82 3.34
N THR A 174 -11.25 -9.92 2.95
CA THR A 174 -11.63 -10.25 1.58
C THR A 174 -11.29 -9.07 0.68
N PHE A 175 -10.23 -9.21 -0.09
CA PHE A 175 -9.80 -8.20 -1.05
C PHE A 175 -10.67 -8.22 -2.31
N SER A 176 -11.05 -7.05 -2.82
CA SER A 176 -11.75 -6.92 -4.10
C SER A 176 -11.23 -5.75 -4.91
N ARG A 177 -11.05 -6.01 -6.21
CA ARG A 177 -10.77 -5.00 -7.22
C ARG A 177 -12.11 -4.52 -7.76
N LEU A 178 -12.47 -3.27 -7.51
CA LEU A 178 -13.73 -2.71 -7.98
C LEU A 178 -13.53 -2.00 -9.31
N LYS A 179 -14.54 -2.10 -10.18
CA LYS A 179 -14.56 -1.35 -11.44
C LYS A 179 -14.81 0.12 -11.11
N ALA A 180 -13.85 0.98 -11.39
CA ALA A 180 -14.06 2.41 -11.34
C ALA A 180 -14.89 2.88 -12.55
N GLU A 181 -15.65 3.95 -12.38
CA GLU A 181 -16.42 4.58 -13.46
C GLU A 181 -15.50 5.29 -14.48
N LYS A 182 -14.32 5.71 -14.03
CA LYS A 182 -13.34 6.48 -14.81
C LYS A 182 -12.04 5.69 -14.97
N GLU A 183 -11.46 5.75 -16.17
CA GLU A 183 -10.27 4.96 -16.53
C GLU A 183 -9.00 5.35 -15.76
N ASN A 184 -8.90 6.61 -15.32
CA ASN A 184 -7.78 7.11 -14.54
C ASN A 184 -7.85 6.74 -13.05
N LYS A 185 -8.88 6.01 -12.61
CA LYS A 185 -9.07 5.63 -11.21
C LYS A 185 -8.91 4.12 -11.03
N VAL A 186 -8.37 3.76 -9.87
CA VAL A 186 -8.34 2.38 -9.38
C VAL A 186 -9.04 2.37 -8.02
N ILE A 187 -9.97 1.44 -7.82
CA ILE A 187 -10.67 1.29 -6.54
C ILE A 187 -10.43 -0.12 -6.03
N TRP A 188 -9.90 -0.21 -4.81
CA TRP A 188 -9.72 -1.46 -4.09
C TRP A 188 -10.42 -1.42 -2.75
N GLN A 189 -10.75 -2.58 -2.22
CA GLN A 189 -11.25 -2.71 -0.86
C GLN A 189 -10.78 -3.98 -0.19
N CYS A 190 -10.73 -3.97 1.14
CA CYS A 190 -10.67 -5.15 1.99
C CYS A 190 -11.87 -5.14 2.95
N VAL A 191 -12.65 -6.22 2.98
CA VAL A 191 -13.78 -6.40 3.90
C VAL A 191 -13.40 -7.39 4.99
N ASN A 192 -13.71 -7.10 6.26
CA ASN A 192 -13.45 -8.02 7.35
C ASN A 192 -14.35 -9.27 7.27
N GLN A 193 -14.01 -10.32 8.02
CA GLN A 193 -14.67 -11.64 7.89
C GLN A 193 -16.17 -11.61 8.21
N ASN A 194 -16.57 -10.79 9.18
CA ASN A 194 -17.96 -10.59 9.59
C ASN A 194 -18.69 -9.52 8.77
N LYS A 195 -18.08 -8.96 7.72
CA LYS A 195 -18.71 -8.00 6.78
C LYS A 195 -19.27 -6.72 7.43
N THR A 196 -18.76 -6.37 8.61
CA THR A 196 -19.15 -5.17 9.36
C THR A 196 -18.18 -4.01 9.17
N MET A 197 -17.04 -4.24 8.50
CA MET A 197 -16.05 -3.20 8.22
C MET A 197 -15.43 -3.40 6.84
N ALA A 198 -15.21 -2.29 6.14
CA ALA A 198 -14.41 -2.26 4.94
C ALA A 198 -13.36 -1.13 5.00
N LEU A 199 -12.22 -1.38 4.37
CA LEU A 199 -11.20 -0.38 4.09
C LEU A 199 -11.09 -0.25 2.59
N ALA A 200 -11.44 0.91 2.05
CA ALA A 200 -11.43 1.15 0.61
C ALA A 200 -10.33 2.15 0.24
N GLY A 201 -9.66 1.92 -0.88
CA GLY A 201 -8.69 2.83 -1.46
C GLY A 201 -9.16 3.31 -2.82
N LEU A 202 -9.12 4.62 -3.02
CA LEU A 202 -9.34 5.26 -4.32
C LEU A 202 -8.03 5.89 -4.76
N PHE A 203 -7.52 5.46 -5.91
CA PHE A 203 -6.22 5.88 -6.43
C PHE A 203 -6.40 6.57 -7.78
N GLN A 204 -5.87 7.77 -7.90
CA GLN A 204 -5.85 8.56 -9.14
C GLN A 204 -4.50 8.39 -9.82
N THR A 205 -4.52 7.97 -11.09
CA THR A 205 -3.30 7.87 -11.90
C THR A 205 -2.93 9.23 -12.48
N LEU A 206 -3.78 9.82 -13.31
CA LEU A 206 -3.61 11.17 -13.86
C LEU A 206 -4.80 12.06 -13.48
N ALA A 207 -4.54 13.32 -13.19
CA ALA A 207 -5.57 14.34 -13.03
C ALA A 207 -6.08 14.79 -14.40
N ASN A 208 -7.40 14.85 -14.56
CA ASN A 208 -8.04 15.43 -15.74
C ASN A 208 -8.67 16.77 -15.37
N ALA A 209 -8.56 17.74 -16.27
CA ALA A 209 -9.25 19.02 -16.10
C ALA A 209 -10.77 18.84 -16.22
N ALA A 210 -11.52 19.56 -15.38
CA ALA A 210 -12.99 19.56 -15.37
C ALA A 210 -13.60 18.15 -15.34
N GLU A 211 -12.98 17.23 -14.62
CA GLU A 211 -13.51 15.88 -14.46
C GLU A 211 -14.85 15.93 -13.71
N GLY A 212 -15.84 15.16 -14.17
CA GLY A 212 -17.17 15.12 -13.56
C GLY A 212 -17.18 14.52 -12.15
N GLU A 213 -18.39 14.29 -11.62
CA GLU A 213 -18.56 13.67 -10.29
C GLU A 213 -17.80 12.35 -10.16
N GLU A 214 -17.36 12.06 -8.94
CA GLU A 214 -16.70 10.80 -8.59
C GLU A 214 -17.49 10.10 -7.50
N ARG A 215 -17.56 8.77 -7.58
CA ARG A 215 -18.26 7.95 -6.60
C ARG A 215 -17.32 6.92 -5.99
N LEU A 216 -17.46 6.71 -4.68
CA LEU A 216 -16.88 5.56 -4.00
C LEU A 216 -17.92 4.45 -3.93
N SER A 217 -17.61 3.29 -4.49
CA SER A 217 -18.40 2.07 -4.27
C SER A 217 -17.69 1.14 -3.30
N VAL A 218 -18.46 0.51 -2.41
CA VAL A 218 -17.98 -0.50 -1.46
C VAL A 218 -18.97 -1.66 -1.47
N LYS A 219 -18.49 -2.89 -1.61
CA LYS A 219 -19.32 -4.10 -1.79
C LYS A 219 -19.03 -5.14 -0.72
N GLY A 220 -19.96 -6.07 -0.52
CA GLY A 220 -19.74 -7.24 0.35
C GLY A 220 -19.87 -6.96 1.85
N LEU A 221 -20.41 -5.81 2.22
CA LEU A 221 -20.88 -5.51 3.58
C LEU A 221 -22.28 -6.09 3.80
N ASP A 222 -22.60 -6.45 5.04
CA ASP A 222 -23.96 -6.87 5.41
C ASP A 222 -24.94 -5.67 5.44
N ALA A 223 -26.24 -5.96 5.50
CA ALA A 223 -27.25 -4.91 5.59
C ALA A 223 -27.10 -4.13 6.91
N GLY A 224 -27.17 -2.80 6.84
CA GLY A 224 -27.05 -1.94 8.00
C GLY A 224 -26.70 -0.50 7.64
N VAL A 225 -26.49 0.31 8.67
CA VAL A 225 -26.00 1.69 8.57
C VAL A 225 -24.52 1.71 8.94
N TYR A 226 -23.73 2.43 8.16
CA TYR A 226 -22.28 2.48 8.28
C TYR A 226 -21.82 3.92 8.41
N SER A 227 -20.83 4.15 9.28
CA SER A 227 -20.02 5.36 9.29
C SER A 227 -18.93 5.23 8.24
N VAL A 228 -18.81 6.23 7.38
CA VAL A 228 -17.74 6.34 6.38
C VAL A 228 -16.87 7.52 6.75
N ARG A 229 -15.56 7.29 6.87
CA ARG A 229 -14.58 8.32 7.24
C ARG A 229 -13.35 8.24 6.34
N THR A 230 -12.87 9.37 5.85
CA THR A 230 -11.58 9.42 5.14
C THR A 230 -10.44 9.38 6.15
N ARG A 231 -9.39 8.60 5.88
CA ARG A 231 -8.13 8.67 6.65
C ARG A 231 -7.52 10.06 6.43
N PRO A 232 -7.39 10.89 7.49
CA PRO A 232 -6.81 12.21 7.33
C PRO A 232 -5.40 12.10 6.76
N GLN A 233 -5.09 12.89 5.73
CA GLN A 233 -3.77 12.88 5.11
C GLN A 233 -3.24 14.30 4.92
N ARG A 234 -1.92 14.39 4.72
CA ARG A 234 -1.20 15.66 4.71
C ARG A 234 -0.92 16.12 3.30
N LEU A 235 -1.31 17.35 3.02
CA LEU A 235 -0.95 18.10 1.82
C LEU A 235 0.28 18.93 2.14
N HIS A 236 1.43 18.43 1.72
CA HIS A 236 2.70 19.16 1.83
C HIS A 236 2.65 20.42 0.98
N LEU A 237 2.95 21.57 1.59
CA LEU A 237 2.88 22.90 0.98
C LEU A 237 3.76 23.02 -0.29
N ALA A 238 4.87 22.27 -0.38
CA ALA A 238 5.72 22.20 -1.57
C ALA A 238 4.95 21.79 -2.84
N ARG A 239 3.85 21.04 -2.68
CA ARG A 239 3.02 20.56 -3.78
C ARG A 239 2.22 21.68 -4.46
N PHE A 240 2.05 22.81 -3.79
CA PHE A 240 1.32 23.96 -4.32
C PHE A 240 2.21 24.86 -5.17
N GLY A 241 3.54 24.88 -4.97
CA GLY A 241 4.43 25.79 -5.70
C GLY A 241 3.89 27.23 -5.69
N GLY A 242 3.73 27.85 -6.87
CA GLY A 242 3.13 29.18 -7.00
C GLY A 242 1.62 29.29 -6.68
N LEU A 243 0.91 28.16 -6.52
CA LEU A 243 -0.51 28.13 -6.12
C LEU A 243 -0.71 28.46 -4.64
N LEU A 244 0.37 28.61 -3.86
CA LEU A 244 0.32 29.06 -2.47
C LEU A 244 -0.43 30.38 -2.28
N LYS A 245 -0.45 31.26 -3.29
CA LYS A 245 -1.24 32.51 -3.26
C LYS A 245 -2.74 32.29 -3.06
N HIS A 246 -3.26 31.10 -3.36
CA HIS A 246 -4.67 30.76 -3.16
C HIS A 246 -4.95 30.16 -1.78
N VAL A 247 -3.90 29.90 -1.00
CA VAL A 247 -3.97 29.26 0.32
C VAL A 247 -3.36 30.12 1.43
N SER A 248 -2.53 31.11 1.06
CA SER A 248 -1.89 32.06 1.95
C SER A 248 -2.18 33.50 1.49
N PRO A 249 -2.55 34.42 2.41
CA PRO A 249 -2.79 35.83 2.09
C PRO A 249 -1.50 36.62 1.78
N VAL A 250 -0.32 36.02 1.96
CA VAL A 250 0.99 36.64 1.71
C VAL A 250 1.65 35.95 0.52
N GLU A 251 2.14 36.74 -0.44
CA GLU A 251 2.99 36.25 -1.54
C GLU A 251 4.32 35.74 -0.99
N LEU A 252 4.54 34.43 -1.09
CA LEU A 252 5.77 33.78 -0.67
C LEU A 252 6.46 33.18 -1.89
N ASN A 253 7.77 33.41 -2.01
CA ASN A 253 8.59 32.75 -3.02
C ASN A 253 8.56 31.22 -2.79
N PRO A 254 8.06 30.41 -3.75
CA PRO A 254 7.99 28.95 -3.63
C PRO A 254 9.33 28.26 -3.35
N ASP A 255 10.42 28.85 -3.82
CA ASP A 255 11.78 28.32 -3.68
C ASP A 255 12.58 29.04 -2.57
N GLY A 256 11.94 29.99 -1.88
CA GLY A 256 12.54 30.81 -0.84
C GLY A 256 12.91 30.01 0.42
N PHE A 257 13.87 30.51 1.21
CA PHE A 257 14.27 29.89 2.48
C PHE A 257 13.10 29.75 3.47
N LEU A 258 12.25 30.77 3.59
CA LEU A 258 11.10 30.78 4.50
C LEU A 258 10.12 29.65 4.19
N LEU A 259 9.72 29.50 2.91
CA LEU A 259 8.78 28.46 2.54
C LEU A 259 9.40 27.06 2.64
N ARG A 260 10.69 26.91 2.30
CA ARG A 260 11.41 25.65 2.54
C ARG A 260 11.41 25.26 4.02
N GLN A 261 11.56 26.21 4.95
CA GLN A 261 11.43 25.90 6.38
C GLN A 261 9.98 25.59 6.76
N ALA A 262 9.00 26.38 6.28
CA ALA A 262 7.58 26.12 6.54
C ALA A 262 7.16 24.72 6.08
N ASN A 263 7.56 24.30 4.86
CA ASN A 263 7.29 22.97 4.29
C ASN A 263 7.83 21.82 5.16
N ARG A 264 8.89 22.04 5.95
CA ARG A 264 9.46 21.00 6.83
C ARG A 264 8.65 20.78 8.11
N HIS A 265 7.86 21.77 8.49
CA HIS A 265 7.17 21.82 9.79
C HIS A 265 5.65 21.88 9.68
N TYR A 266 5.11 22.22 8.50
CA TYR A 266 3.68 22.45 8.30
C TYR A 266 3.18 21.79 7.02
N SER A 267 2.02 21.17 7.14
CA SER A 267 1.20 20.66 6.05
C SER A 267 -0.27 21.01 6.30
N LEU A 268 -1.08 20.94 5.26
CA LEU A 268 -2.53 21.13 5.38
C LEU A 268 -3.21 19.76 5.51
N ALA A 269 -4.31 19.68 6.24
CA ALA A 269 -5.15 18.49 6.22
C ALA A 269 -5.92 18.44 4.90
N ASP A 270 -5.78 17.35 4.14
CA ASP A 270 -6.65 17.05 3.02
C ASP A 270 -8.06 16.72 3.52
N CYS A 271 -9.06 16.85 2.65
CA CYS A 271 -10.47 16.74 3.00
C CYS A 271 -10.78 15.55 3.92
N VAL A 272 -11.32 15.85 5.10
CA VAL A 272 -11.74 14.85 6.09
C VAL A 272 -13.24 14.68 5.99
N GLU A 273 -13.66 13.65 5.28
CA GLU A 273 -15.07 13.33 5.12
C GLU A 273 -15.54 12.46 6.29
N ALA A 274 -16.74 12.74 6.80
CA ALA A 274 -17.45 11.88 7.73
C ALA A 274 -18.96 11.95 7.45
N TYR A 275 -19.56 10.82 7.11
CA TYR A 275 -21.00 10.72 6.91
C TYR A 275 -21.50 9.30 7.19
N GLN A 276 -22.81 9.14 7.28
CA GLN A 276 -23.47 7.86 7.49
C GLN A 276 -24.30 7.49 6.26
N CYS A 277 -24.27 6.21 5.89
CA CYS A 277 -25.08 5.71 4.78
C CYS A 277 -25.38 4.22 4.96
N SER A 278 -26.37 3.72 4.22
CA SER A 278 -26.70 2.30 4.22
C SER A 278 -25.70 1.50 3.38
N ALA A 279 -25.59 0.20 3.67
CA ALA A 279 -24.82 -0.73 2.82
C ALA A 279 -25.29 -0.70 1.35
N ALA A 280 -26.59 -0.49 1.11
CA ALA A 280 -27.14 -0.37 -0.24
C ALA A 280 -26.62 0.87 -0.98
N ALA A 281 -26.56 2.02 -0.29
CA ALA A 281 -25.99 3.25 -0.86
C ALA A 281 -24.49 3.09 -1.17
N LEU A 282 -23.73 2.46 -0.26
CA LEU A 282 -22.32 2.12 -0.50
C LEU A 282 -22.12 1.20 -1.70
N SER A 283 -22.97 0.19 -1.85
CA SER A 283 -22.90 -0.75 -2.98
C SER A 283 -23.26 -0.10 -4.31
N PHE A 284 -24.16 0.88 -4.32
CA PHE A 284 -24.49 1.65 -5.51
C PHE A 284 -23.37 2.64 -5.88
N GLY A 285 -22.81 3.30 -4.88
CA GLY A 285 -21.79 4.33 -5.05
C GLY A 285 -22.25 5.64 -4.46
N ILE A 286 -21.51 6.14 -3.48
CA ILE A 286 -21.76 7.42 -2.82
C ILE A 286 -20.94 8.53 -3.48
N PRO A 287 -21.51 9.74 -3.66
CA PRO A 287 -20.78 10.85 -4.26
C PRO A 287 -19.65 11.31 -3.33
N LEU A 288 -18.50 11.62 -3.91
CA LEU A 288 -17.36 12.16 -3.21
C LEU A 288 -17.23 13.67 -3.49
N PRO A 289 -16.68 14.45 -2.55
CA PRO A 289 -16.43 15.87 -2.77
C PRO A 289 -15.57 16.14 -4.00
N ASN A 290 -15.81 17.28 -4.64
CA ASN A 290 -15.07 17.68 -5.83
C ASN A 290 -13.58 17.87 -5.51
N GLN A 291 -12.75 17.64 -6.52
CA GLN A 291 -11.29 17.86 -6.41
C GLN A 291 -10.87 19.31 -6.70
N PHE A 292 -11.80 20.11 -7.23
CA PHE A 292 -11.58 21.51 -7.55
C PHE A 292 -12.87 22.29 -7.39
N THR A 293 -12.77 23.53 -6.88
CA THR A 293 -13.85 24.52 -6.94
C THR A 293 -13.26 25.88 -7.32
N GLY A 294 -14.05 26.71 -8.01
CA GLY A 294 -13.59 28.02 -8.49
C GLY A 294 -13.30 29.05 -7.39
N THR A 295 -13.62 28.74 -6.12
CA THR A 295 -13.44 29.63 -4.97
C THR A 295 -12.12 29.41 -4.21
N GLY A 296 -11.24 28.54 -4.70
CA GLY A 296 -9.94 28.25 -4.09
C GLY A 296 -9.92 26.98 -3.23
N TYR A 297 -8.88 26.83 -2.40
CA TYR A 297 -8.77 25.71 -1.46
C TYR A 297 -9.67 25.90 -0.25
N ASN A 298 -10.36 24.84 0.16
CA ASN A 298 -10.98 24.74 1.48
C ASN A 298 -10.91 23.29 1.96
N GLU A 299 -11.22 23.06 3.24
CA GLU A 299 -11.15 21.76 3.91
C GLU A 299 -12.14 20.70 3.38
N ASN A 300 -13.05 21.08 2.49
CA ASN A 300 -14.04 20.20 1.88
C ASN A 300 -13.68 19.78 0.43
N ILE A 301 -12.45 20.09 -0.04
CA ILE A 301 -11.99 19.77 -1.40
C ILE A 301 -10.91 18.69 -1.34
N ARG A 302 -11.06 17.64 -2.15
CA ARG A 302 -10.07 16.55 -2.25
C ARG A 302 -8.96 16.90 -3.24
N MET A 303 -7.81 17.34 -2.74
CA MET A 303 -6.73 17.78 -3.61
C MET A 303 -5.81 16.61 -4.00
N LEU A 304 -6.24 15.78 -4.95
CA LEU A 304 -5.50 14.57 -5.34
C LEU A 304 -4.35 14.82 -6.31
N GLY A 305 -4.57 15.63 -7.35
CA GLY A 305 -3.58 15.84 -8.41
C GLY A 305 -3.12 14.54 -9.08
N ASP A 306 -2.02 14.58 -9.83
CA ASP A 306 -1.44 13.35 -10.38
C ASP A 306 -0.99 12.44 -9.24
N PHE A 307 -1.24 11.14 -9.41
CA PHE A 307 -0.79 10.11 -8.48
C PHE A 307 -1.32 10.28 -7.04
N GLY A 308 -2.45 10.98 -6.87
CA GLY A 308 -3.12 11.14 -5.57
C GLY A 308 -3.95 9.93 -5.17
N SER A 309 -4.34 9.85 -3.90
CA SER A 309 -5.25 8.81 -3.42
C SER A 309 -5.92 9.18 -2.10
N ASN A 310 -6.99 8.48 -1.74
CA ASN A 310 -7.60 8.49 -0.41
C ASN A 310 -7.80 7.06 0.09
N LEU A 311 -7.78 6.89 1.41
CA LEU A 311 -8.29 5.70 2.09
C LEU A 311 -9.57 6.05 2.86
N TYR A 312 -10.54 5.15 2.80
CA TYR A 312 -11.82 5.26 3.47
C TYR A 312 -11.97 4.12 4.47
N ILE A 313 -12.44 4.47 5.66
CA ILE A 313 -12.74 3.57 6.77
C ILE A 313 -14.27 3.49 6.85
N ILE A 314 -14.80 2.30 6.64
CA ILE A 314 -16.24 2.03 6.65
C ILE A 314 -16.53 1.05 7.77
N GLU A 315 -17.33 1.46 8.76
CA GLU A 315 -17.63 0.69 9.97
C GLU A 315 -19.12 0.67 10.23
N GLN A 316 -19.68 -0.51 10.50
CA GLN A 316 -21.08 -0.65 10.85
C GLN A 316 -21.35 0.08 12.17
N LEU A 317 -22.43 0.85 12.21
CA LEU A 317 -22.95 1.42 13.44
C LEU A 317 -23.80 0.36 14.12
N ASN A 318 -23.46 0.02 15.36
CA ASN A 318 -24.35 -0.77 16.19
C ASN A 318 -25.60 0.09 16.45
N VAL A 319 -26.77 -0.44 16.10
CA VAL A 319 -28.02 0.10 16.58
C VAL A 319 -28.10 -0.27 18.06
N GLU A 320 -27.71 0.64 18.96
CA GLU A 320 -28.15 0.52 20.35
C GLU A 320 -29.67 0.71 20.35
N GLY A 321 -30.42 -0.38 20.47
CA GLY A 321 -31.88 -0.33 20.63
C GLY A 321 -32.63 -1.47 19.96
N GLU A 322 -32.50 -2.69 20.50
CA GLU A 322 -33.56 -3.72 20.53
C GLU A 322 -33.21 -4.73 21.64
N ASN A 323 -32.98 -4.21 22.85
CA ASN A 323 -33.22 -4.93 24.09
C ASN A 323 -34.26 -4.10 24.82
N ASP A 324 -35.54 -4.40 24.58
CA ASP A 324 -36.67 -4.14 25.47
C ASP A 324 -37.90 -4.83 24.86
N GLU A 325 -38.04 -6.13 25.18
CA GLU A 325 -39.26 -6.80 25.68
C GLU A 325 -39.02 -8.31 25.84
#